data_AF-A0A316K7S3-F1
#
_entry.id   AF-A0A316K7S3-F1
#
_cell.length_a   1.000
_cell.length_b   1.000
_cell.length_c   1.000
_cell.angle_alpha   90.00
_cell.angle_beta   90.00
_cell.angle_gamma   90.00
#
_symmetry.space_group_name_H-M   'P 1'
#
loop_
_entity.id
_entity.type
_entity.pdbx_description
1 polymer ?
#
loop_
_entity_poly.entity_id
_entity_poly.type
_entity_poly.pdbx_seq_one_letter_code
_entity_poly.pdbx_strand_id
1 'polypeptide(L)'
;MGSILLANAWSSTLDVDLTVLLRLGLSVLCGLAVGYNRAQHFAQPQTNRLRVHVLVGLSACLLVLAAGDQPDARSRAIQGIATGVGFLGAGEILVDRGGESFAGQQPRVHGLTSAASIWFTAALGVTVAASTPVLAITALLLALVVLSQHAKRPHV
;
A
#
# COMPACT_ATOMS: atom_id res chain seq x y z
N MET A 1 -34.40 24.36 10.37
CA MET A 1 -33.62 24.78 9.19
C MET A 1 -32.21 24.15 9.18
N GLY A 2 -32.10 22.85 9.49
CA GLY A 2 -30.80 22.14 9.59
C GLY A 2 -30.80 20.77 8.88
N SER A 3 -31.97 20.19 8.64
CA SER A 3 -32.15 18.93 7.91
C SER A 3 -32.01 19.08 6.38
N ILE A 4 -32.30 20.25 5.81
CA ILE A 4 -32.24 20.51 4.36
C ILE A 4 -30.78 20.70 3.88
N LEU A 5 -29.89 21.22 4.74
CA LEU A 5 -28.47 21.38 4.40
C LEU A 5 -27.71 20.05 4.37
N LEU A 6 -28.05 19.12 5.27
CA LEU A 6 -27.49 17.77 5.23
C LEU A 6 -27.98 17.02 3.99
N ALA A 7 -29.26 17.08 3.65
CA ALA A 7 -29.80 16.40 2.47
C ALA A 7 -29.21 16.92 1.14
N ASN A 8 -28.94 18.23 1.04
CA ASN A 8 -28.31 18.81 -0.15
C ASN A 8 -26.82 18.46 -0.27
N ALA A 9 -26.13 18.19 0.84
CA ALA A 9 -24.74 17.75 0.86
C ALA A 9 -24.53 16.28 0.44
N TRP A 10 -25.59 15.52 0.12
CA TRP A 10 -25.50 14.22 -0.56
C TRP A 10 -25.91 14.32 -2.04
N SER A 11 -26.79 15.26 -2.40
CA SER A 11 -27.37 15.34 -3.75
C SER A 11 -26.53 16.10 -4.77
N SER A 12 -25.72 17.09 -4.37
CA SER A 12 -24.65 17.68 -5.19
C SER A 12 -23.35 16.85 -5.20
N THR A 13 -23.38 15.67 -4.58
CA THR A 13 -22.22 14.92 -4.08
C THR A 13 -22.16 13.50 -4.65
N LEU A 14 -23.19 13.12 -5.42
CA LEU A 14 -23.21 11.92 -6.27
C LEU A 14 -22.62 12.20 -7.66
N ASP A 15 -22.13 13.42 -7.91
CA ASP A 15 -21.27 13.68 -9.05
C ASP A 15 -19.96 12.92 -8.85
N VAL A 16 -19.91 11.74 -9.44
CA VAL A 16 -18.76 10.86 -9.38
C VAL A 16 -17.62 11.55 -10.13
N ASP A 17 -16.67 12.12 -9.39
CA ASP A 17 -15.47 12.69 -10.01
C ASP A 17 -14.66 11.56 -10.66
N LEU A 18 -14.69 11.52 -11.99
CA LEU A 18 -13.95 10.55 -12.79
C LEU A 18 -12.45 10.57 -12.46
N THR A 19 -11.90 11.73 -12.10
CA THR A 19 -10.50 11.88 -11.69
C THR A 19 -10.22 11.09 -10.41
N VAL A 20 -11.13 11.19 -9.43
CA VAL A 20 -11.03 10.44 -8.17
C VAL A 20 -11.14 8.95 -8.43
N LEU A 21 -12.11 8.52 -9.26
CA LEU A 21 -12.23 7.11 -9.65
C LEU A 21 -10.96 6.58 -10.34
N LEU A 22 -10.41 7.33 -11.29
CA LEU A 22 -9.20 6.94 -12.01
C LEU A 22 -7.98 6.85 -11.06
N ARG A 23 -7.87 7.75 -10.09
CA ARG A 23 -6.82 7.68 -9.05
C ARG A 23 -6.98 6.46 -8.17
N LEU A 24 -8.18 6.18 -7.68
CA LEU A 24 -8.45 4.98 -6.87
C LEU A 24 -8.18 3.70 -7.68
N GLY A 25 -8.62 3.66 -8.94
CA GLY A 25 -8.33 2.57 -9.87
C GLY A 25 -6.83 2.37 -10.10
N LEU A 26 -6.08 3.45 -10.36
CA LEU A 26 -4.62 3.39 -10.51
C LEU A 26 -3.95 2.88 -9.23
N SER A 27 -4.40 3.33 -8.05
CA SER A 27 -3.89 2.84 -6.77
C SER A 27 -4.12 1.33 -6.58
N VAL A 28 -5.29 0.82 -7.01
CA VAL A 28 -5.58 -0.63 -7.01
C VAL A 28 -4.63 -1.37 -7.97
N LEU A 29 -4.44 -0.85 -9.19
CA LEU A 29 -3.52 -1.46 -10.17
C LEU A 29 -2.07 -1.50 -9.66
N CYS A 30 -1.60 -0.42 -9.05
CA CYS A 30 -0.30 -0.37 -8.38
C CYS A 30 -0.18 -1.45 -7.30
N GLY A 31 -1.17 -1.56 -6.41
CA GLY A 31 -1.18 -2.56 -5.35
C GLY A 31 -1.26 -3.99 -5.88
N LEU A 32 -2.02 -4.23 -6.95
CA LEU A 32 -2.09 -5.51 -7.65
C LEU A 32 -0.74 -5.88 -8.25
N ALA A 33 -0.06 -4.95 -8.93
CA ALA A 33 1.22 -5.21 -9.58
C ALA A 33 2.32 -5.59 -8.56
N VAL A 34 2.45 -4.80 -7.48
CA VAL A 34 3.42 -5.10 -6.40
C VAL A 34 3.03 -6.40 -5.67
N GLY A 35 1.76 -6.55 -5.32
CA GLY A 35 1.25 -7.72 -4.62
C GLY A 35 1.39 -9.02 -5.42
N TYR A 36 1.16 -8.96 -6.73
CA TYR A 36 1.34 -10.10 -7.64
C TYR A 36 2.81 -10.48 -7.74
N ASN A 37 3.71 -9.53 -7.99
CA ASN A 37 5.15 -9.80 -8.00
C ASN A 37 5.58 -10.46 -6.68
N ARG A 38 5.09 -9.96 -5.53
CA ARG A 38 5.42 -10.54 -4.22
C ARG A 38 4.86 -11.95 -4.03
N ALA A 39 3.66 -12.24 -4.52
CA ALA A 39 3.03 -13.55 -4.39
C ALA A 39 3.76 -14.64 -5.20
N GLN A 40 4.34 -14.30 -6.35
CA GLN A 40 5.06 -15.25 -7.21
C GLN A 40 6.43 -15.68 -6.65
N HIS A 41 7.04 -14.89 -5.76
CA HIS A 41 8.39 -15.14 -5.25
C HIS A 41 8.47 -16.08 -4.04
N PHE A 42 7.33 -16.60 -3.55
CA PHE A 42 7.32 -17.54 -2.44
C PHE A 42 6.80 -18.91 -2.87
N ALA A 43 7.49 -19.96 -2.43
CA ALA A 43 7.16 -21.36 -2.73
C ALA A 43 5.80 -21.81 -2.17
N GLN A 44 5.22 -21.08 -1.22
CA GLN A 44 3.86 -21.32 -0.74
C GLN A 44 2.93 -20.17 -1.15
N PRO A 45 1.78 -20.47 -1.79
CA PRO A 45 0.81 -19.46 -2.20
C PRO A 45 0.14 -18.84 -0.99
N GLN A 46 0.69 -17.73 -0.51
CA GLN A 46 0.04 -16.91 0.52
C GLN A 46 -0.91 -15.94 -0.17
N THR A 47 -2.09 -16.45 -0.52
CA THR A 47 -3.21 -15.74 -1.17
C THR A 47 -3.61 -14.43 -0.48
N ASN A 48 -3.26 -14.23 0.80
CA ASN A 48 -3.56 -13.01 1.53
C ASN A 48 -2.65 -11.81 1.16
N ARG A 49 -1.48 -12.03 0.55
CA ARG A 49 -0.49 -10.94 0.33
C ARG A 49 -0.91 -9.93 -0.72
N LEU A 50 -1.56 -10.37 -1.80
CA LEU A 50 -2.04 -9.47 -2.86
C LEU A 50 -3.12 -8.52 -2.31
N ARG A 51 -4.03 -9.04 -1.47
CA ARG A 51 -5.07 -8.23 -0.82
C ARG A 51 -4.48 -7.15 0.08
N VAL A 52 -3.44 -7.48 0.85
CA VAL A 52 -2.76 -6.52 1.72
C VAL A 52 -2.17 -5.35 0.93
N HIS A 53 -1.46 -5.62 -0.17
CA HIS A 53 -0.86 -4.56 -0.98
C HIS A 53 -1.94 -3.66 -1.60
N VAL A 54 -3.00 -4.25 -2.17
CA VAL A 54 -4.14 -3.48 -2.71
C VAL A 54 -4.79 -2.62 -1.65
N LEU A 55 -5.13 -3.18 -0.48
CA LEU A 55 -5.82 -2.45 0.58
C LEU A 55 -4.94 -1.36 1.19
N VAL A 56 -3.64 -1.60 1.39
CA VAL A 56 -2.71 -0.60 1.94
C VAL A 56 -2.53 0.58 0.98
N GLY A 57 -2.30 0.31 -0.31
CA GLY A 57 -2.19 1.36 -1.32
C GLY A 57 -3.49 2.15 -1.47
N LEU A 58 -4.61 1.45 -1.62
CA LEU A 58 -5.94 2.07 -1.72
C LEU A 58 -6.28 2.91 -0.49
N SER A 59 -6.01 2.41 0.71
CA SER A 59 -6.26 3.16 1.96
C SER A 59 -5.43 4.44 2.03
N ALA A 60 -4.14 4.37 1.67
CA ALA A 60 -3.27 5.54 1.63
C ALA A 60 -3.76 6.58 0.62
N CYS A 61 -4.18 6.14 -0.57
CA CYS A 61 -4.78 7.01 -1.58
C CYS A 61 -6.07 7.67 -1.06
N LEU A 62 -6.97 6.88 -0.47
CA LEU A 62 -8.24 7.35 0.11
C LEU A 62 -8.01 8.40 1.20
N LEU A 63 -7.09 8.15 2.13
CA LEU A 63 -6.83 9.05 3.25
C LEU A 63 -6.24 10.39 2.80
N VAL A 64 -5.39 10.40 1.76
CA VAL A 64 -4.85 11.64 1.20
C VAL A 64 -5.92 12.42 0.44
N LEU A 65 -6.78 11.73 -0.33
CA LEU A 65 -7.90 12.38 -1.02
C LEU A 65 -8.93 12.95 -0.03
N ALA A 66 -9.24 12.20 1.03
CA ALA A 66 -10.16 12.63 2.10
C ALA A 66 -9.62 13.84 2.90
N ALA A 67 -8.31 14.04 2.95
CA ALA A 67 -7.71 15.22 3.56
C ALA A 67 -7.96 16.52 2.76
N GLY A 68 -8.44 16.42 1.52
CA GLY A 68 -8.75 17.55 0.66
C GLY A 68 -7.49 18.29 0.19
N ASP A 69 -7.66 19.55 -0.25
CA ASP A 69 -6.59 20.30 -0.93
C ASP A 69 -5.68 21.11 -0.03
N GLN A 70 -5.98 21.17 1.27
CA GLN A 70 -5.18 21.93 2.23
C GLN A 70 -3.81 21.26 2.45
N PRO A 71 -2.68 21.94 2.18
CA PRO A 71 -1.34 21.36 2.29
C PRO A 71 -1.04 20.78 3.69
N ASP A 72 -1.45 21.49 4.74
CA ASP A 72 -1.23 21.04 6.13
C ASP A 72 -2.04 19.79 6.47
N ALA A 73 -3.28 19.70 6.00
CA ALA A 73 -4.13 18.53 6.21
C ALA A 73 -3.56 17.30 5.49
N ARG A 74 -3.13 17.47 4.23
CA ARG A 74 -2.46 16.40 3.47
C ARG A 74 -1.16 15.97 4.14
N SER A 75 -0.32 16.91 4.59
CA SER A 75 0.95 16.60 5.27
C SER A 75 0.71 15.76 6.54
N ARG A 76 -0.28 16.13 7.37
CA ARG A 76 -0.67 15.34 8.55
C ARG A 76 -1.19 13.95 8.18
N ALA A 77 -2.00 13.84 7.11
CA ALA A 77 -2.47 12.54 6.63
C ALA A 77 -1.31 11.65 6.19
N ILE A 78 -0.35 12.18 5.42
CA ILE A 78 0.85 11.44 4.97
C ILE A 78 1.71 10.99 6.15
N GLN A 79 1.91 11.85 7.15
CA GLN A 79 2.65 11.49 8.38
C GLN A 79 1.94 10.37 9.17
N GLY A 80 0.61 10.44 9.28
CA GLY A 80 -0.21 9.40 9.90
C GLY A 80 -0.12 8.06 9.17
N ILE A 81 -0.21 8.09 7.83
CA ILE A 81 -0.04 6.91 6.97
C ILE A 81 1.35 6.30 7.15
N ALA A 82 2.41 7.11 7.10
CA ALA A 82 3.79 6.63 7.28
C ALA A 82 3.97 5.94 8.64
N THR A 83 3.42 6.53 9.71
CA THR A 83 3.43 5.94 11.05
C THR A 83 2.68 4.61 11.09
N GLY A 84 1.44 4.57 10.58
CA GLY A 84 0.61 3.36 10.60
C GLY A 84 1.19 2.20 9.80
N VAL A 85 1.77 2.50 8.63
CA VAL A 85 2.39 1.48 7.77
C VAL A 85 3.70 0.95 8.38
N GLY A 86 4.39 1.75 9.18
CA GLY A 86 5.51 1.30 10.01
C GLY A 86 5.13 0.16 10.96
N PHE A 87 3.96 0.27 11.62
CA PHE A 87 3.44 -0.81 12.48
C PHE A 87 3.07 -2.08 11.70
N LEU A 88 2.47 -1.94 10.51
CA LEU A 88 2.19 -3.09 9.63
C LEU A 88 3.49 -3.79 9.18
N GLY A 89 4.52 -3.01 8.84
CA GLY A 89 5.84 -3.54 8.48
C GLY A 89 6.53 -4.26 9.64
N ALA A 90 6.48 -3.68 10.85
CA ALA A 90 6.98 -4.34 12.05
C ALA A 90 6.23 -5.64 12.35
N GLY A 91 4.90 -5.66 12.21
CA GLY A 91 4.10 -6.88 12.34
C GLY A 91 4.50 -7.96 11.33
N GLU A 92 4.75 -7.59 10.07
CA GLU A 92 5.19 -8.52 9.03
C GLU A 92 6.58 -9.14 9.29
N ILE A 93 7.44 -8.45 10.04
CA ILE A 93 8.79 -8.90 10.41
C ILE A 93 8.78 -9.75 11.70
N LEU A 94 8.01 -9.32 12.70
CA LEU A 94 8.01 -9.90 14.06
C LEU A 94 7.09 -11.12 14.20
N VAL A 95 6.13 -11.33 13.28
CA VAL A 95 5.27 -12.51 13.33
C VAL A 95 6.09 -13.75 12.99
N ASP A 96 6.34 -14.56 14.02
CA ASP A 96 7.03 -15.85 13.91
C ASP A 96 6.18 -16.82 13.07
N ARG A 97 6.72 -17.31 11.96
CA ARG A 97 5.96 -18.07 10.93
C ARG A 97 5.98 -19.57 11.13
N GLY A 98 6.79 -20.05 12.05
CA GLY A 98 6.80 -21.43 12.53
C GLY A 98 7.41 -21.38 13.91
N GLY A 99 6.69 -21.86 14.93
CA GLY A 99 7.04 -21.73 16.36
C GLY A 99 8.33 -22.45 16.80
N GLU A 100 9.40 -22.33 16.03
CA GLU A 100 10.74 -22.85 16.26
C GLU A 100 11.66 -21.78 16.84
N SER A 101 11.12 -20.86 17.66
CA SER A 101 11.90 -20.17 18.68
C SER A 101 12.32 -21.19 19.75
N PHE A 102 13.15 -22.16 19.34
CA PHE A 102 13.82 -23.10 20.24
C PHE A 102 14.78 -22.29 21.10
N ALA A 103 14.62 -22.37 22.41
CA ALA A 103 15.46 -21.69 23.39
C ALA A 103 16.95 -21.97 23.09
N GLY A 104 17.66 -20.99 22.52
CA GLY A 104 19.08 -21.08 22.19
C GLY A 104 19.50 -20.62 20.78
N GLN A 105 18.58 -20.40 19.83
CA GLN A 105 18.92 -19.83 18.50
C GLN A 105 18.76 -18.30 18.45
N GLN A 106 19.64 -17.63 17.69
CA GLN A 106 19.52 -16.20 17.42
C GLN A 106 18.19 -15.91 16.70
N PRO A 107 17.46 -14.83 17.06
CA PRO A 107 16.23 -14.46 16.39
C PRO A 107 16.49 -14.24 14.90
N ARG A 108 15.93 -15.10 14.05
CA ARG A 108 16.11 -15.02 12.60
C ARG A 108 15.05 -14.08 12.02
N VAL A 109 15.50 -12.92 11.54
CA VAL A 109 14.61 -11.91 10.94
C VAL A 109 14.11 -12.40 9.58
N HIS A 110 12.79 -12.50 9.44
CA HIS A 110 12.12 -12.85 8.18
C HIS A 110 11.25 -11.68 7.70
N GLY A 111 10.84 -11.70 6.43
CA GLY A 111 9.82 -10.77 5.93
C GLY A 111 10.27 -9.35 5.62
N LEU A 112 11.56 -8.99 5.75
CA LEU A 112 12.08 -7.64 5.45
C LEU A 112 11.66 -7.11 4.09
N THR A 113 11.84 -7.89 3.01
CA THR A 113 11.41 -7.49 1.65
C THR A 113 9.88 -7.34 1.55
N SER A 114 9.12 -8.15 2.29
CA SER A 114 7.65 -8.03 2.32
C SER A 114 7.19 -6.79 3.08
N ALA A 115 7.84 -6.45 4.19
CA ALA A 115 7.58 -5.21 4.92
C ALA A 115 7.93 -3.98 4.05
N ALA A 116 9.07 -4.01 3.38
CA ALA A 116 9.47 -2.96 2.44
C ALA A 116 8.49 -2.80 1.27
N SER A 117 7.96 -3.90 0.71
CA SER A 117 6.98 -3.82 -0.38
C SER A 117 5.62 -3.29 0.08
N ILE A 118 5.19 -3.62 1.30
CA ILE A 118 3.98 -3.03 1.92
C ILE A 118 4.17 -1.52 2.10
N TRP A 119 5.30 -1.10 2.66
CA TRP A 119 5.65 0.31 2.83
C TRP A 119 5.61 1.07 1.49
N PHE A 120 6.29 0.52 0.49
CA PHE A 120 6.34 1.11 -0.83
C PHE A 120 4.94 1.24 -1.47
N THR A 121 4.07 0.26 -1.25
CA THR A 121 2.71 0.29 -1.81
C THR A 121 1.86 1.39 -1.19
N ALA A 122 2.01 1.66 0.10
CA ALA A 122 1.39 2.83 0.72
C ALA A 122 1.91 4.14 0.11
N ALA A 123 3.22 4.25 -0.09
CA ALA A 123 3.83 5.41 -0.73
C ALA A 123 3.32 5.62 -2.16
N LEU A 124 3.09 4.54 -2.93
CA LEU A 124 2.44 4.62 -4.24
C LEU A 124 1.01 5.18 -4.11
N GLY A 125 0.21 4.70 -3.16
CA GLY A 125 -1.14 5.24 -2.91
C GLY A 125 -1.13 6.74 -2.59
N VAL A 126 -0.21 7.18 -1.72
CA VAL A 126 0.02 8.61 -1.43
C VAL A 126 0.40 9.37 -2.70
N THR A 127 1.32 8.82 -3.50
CA THR A 127 1.82 9.45 -4.73
C THR A 127 0.70 9.59 -5.77
N VAL A 128 -0.15 8.57 -5.93
CA VAL A 128 -1.31 8.60 -6.83
C VAL A 128 -2.31 9.69 -6.42
N ALA A 129 -2.50 9.92 -5.12
CA ALA A 129 -3.41 10.94 -4.61
C ALA A 129 -2.82 12.36 -4.61
N ALA A 130 -1.54 12.52 -4.29
CA ALA A 130 -0.91 13.83 -4.06
C ALA A 130 -0.08 14.36 -5.24
N SER A 131 0.20 13.55 -6.26
CA SER A 131 1.16 13.89 -7.33
C SER A 131 0.67 13.49 -8.73
N THR A 132 1.59 13.46 -9.69
CA THR A 132 1.29 13.13 -11.09
C THR A 132 1.22 11.61 -11.30
N PRO A 133 0.36 11.12 -12.21
CA PRO A 133 0.30 9.70 -12.53
C PRO A 133 1.63 9.18 -13.10
N VAL A 134 2.39 10.03 -13.80
CA VAL A 134 3.72 9.70 -14.33
C VAL A 134 4.70 9.34 -13.22
N LEU A 135 4.69 10.08 -12.11
CA LEU A 135 5.57 9.78 -10.97
C LEU A 135 5.20 8.44 -10.32
N ALA A 136 3.91 8.17 -10.13
CA ALA A 136 3.42 6.91 -9.58
C ALA A 136 3.80 5.71 -10.47
N ILE A 137 3.62 5.82 -11.79
CA ILE A 137 3.98 4.77 -12.75
C ILE A 137 5.50 4.55 -12.78
N THR A 138 6.28 5.63 -12.79
CA THR A 138 7.75 5.54 -12.78
C THR A 138 8.24 4.83 -11.51
N ALA A 139 7.73 5.22 -10.35
CA ALA A 139 8.04 4.59 -9.08
C ALA A 139 7.66 3.09 -9.10
N LEU A 140 6.47 2.75 -9.59
CA LEU A 140 6.03 1.36 -9.71
C LEU A 140 6.98 0.54 -10.59
N LEU A 141 7.36 1.04 -11.76
CA LEU A 141 8.27 0.34 -12.68
C LEU A 141 9.64 0.09 -12.02
N LEU A 142 10.21 1.10 -11.36
CA LEU A 142 11.48 0.96 -10.64
C LEU A 142 11.38 -0.10 -9.53
N ALA A 143 10.29 -0.10 -8.76
CA ALA A 143 10.08 -1.10 -7.72
C ALA A 143 9.92 -2.52 -8.30
N LEU A 144 9.20 -2.68 -9.40
CA LEU A 144 9.06 -3.99 -10.06
C LEU A 144 10.40 -4.51 -10.57
N VAL A 145 11.25 -3.64 -11.13
CA VAL A 145 12.62 -4.00 -11.52
C VAL A 145 13.39 -4.52 -10.30
N VAL A 146 13.42 -3.78 -9.20
CA VAL A 146 14.15 -4.19 -7.98
C VAL A 146 13.59 -5.49 -7.40
N LEU A 147 12.26 -5.63 -7.31
CA LEU A 147 11.61 -6.81 -6.74
C LEU A 147 11.79 -8.05 -7.62
N SER A 148 11.89 -7.89 -8.94
CA SER A 148 12.09 -9.00 -9.89
C SER A 148 13.52 -9.56 -9.91
N GLN A 149 14.51 -8.85 -9.37
CA GLN A 149 15.93 -9.20 -9.49
C GLN A 149 16.39 -10.37 -8.59
N HIS A 150 15.52 -11.10 -7.88
CA HIS A 150 15.92 -12.10 -6.89
C HIS A 150 15.51 -13.56 -7.15
N ALA A 151 15.09 -13.91 -8.36
CA ALA A 151 14.68 -15.28 -8.70
C ALA A 151 15.61 -15.98 -9.71
N LYS A 152 16.87 -16.25 -9.33
CA LYS A 152 17.65 -17.39 -9.87
C LYS A 152 18.63 -17.90 -8.81
N ARG A 153 18.14 -18.68 -7.84
CA ARG A 153 19.01 -19.70 -7.23
C ARG A 153 18.80 -20.98 -8.05
N PRO A 154 19.75 -21.41 -8.91
CA PRO A 154 19.69 -22.74 -9.48
C PRO A 154 19.69 -23.73 -8.31
N HIS A 155 18.70 -24.62 -8.29
CA HIS A 155 18.76 -25.82 -7.46
C HIS A 155 19.93 -26.66 -7.98
N VAL A 156 21.08 -26.56 -7.31
CA VAL A 156 22.16 -27.54 -7.36
C VAL A 156 22.04 -28.41 -6.13
#